data_AF-A0A5C6TD60-F1
#
_entry.id   AF-A0A5C6TD60-F1
#
_cell.length_a   1.000
_cell.length_b   1.000
_cell.length_c   1.000
_cell.angle_alpha   90.00
_cell.angle_beta   90.00
_cell.angle_gamma   90.00
#
_symmetry.space_group_name_H-M   'P 1'
#
loop_
_entity.id
_entity.type
_entity.pdbx_description
1 polymer ?
#
loop_
_entity_poly.entity_id
_entity_poly.type
_entity_poly.pdbx_seq_one_letter_code
_entity_poly.pdbx_strand_id
1 'polypeptide(L)'
;MNPKIECQCGAVQITASRPQPLSVYCCHCTECQKQSASAFDEGNTLECYFCKTCGVRVLHRSVLPDGQGKPYLSVKGGCVEGLSWENAEHIYTRSARVPVPEGSYQTVPGAQD
;
A
#
# COMPACT_ATOMS: atom_id res chain seq x y z
N MET A 1 20.97 -2.57 3.56
CA MET A 1 20.51 -3.82 2.93
C MET A 1 19.08 -3.60 2.46
N ASN A 2 18.64 -4.25 1.38
CA ASN A 2 17.25 -4.16 0.95
C ASN A 2 16.38 -5.06 1.86
N PRO A 3 15.22 -4.58 2.34
CA PRO A 3 14.38 -5.34 3.27
C PRO A 3 13.74 -6.56 2.61
N LYS A 4 13.48 -7.59 3.43
CA LYS A 4 12.65 -8.72 3.06
C LYS A 4 11.17 -8.32 3.07
N ILE A 5 10.43 -8.80 2.09
CA ILE A 5 8.98 -8.71 2.01
C ILE A 5 8.44 -10.13 2.15
N GLU A 6 7.65 -10.39 3.18
CA GLU A 6 7.16 -11.72 3.51
C GLU A 6 5.66 -11.70 3.82
N CYS A 7 4.91 -12.68 3.30
CA CYS A 7 3.51 -12.85 3.70
C CYS A 7 3.39 -13.50 5.09
N GLN A 8 2.21 -13.45 5.72
CA GLN A 8 2.02 -13.96 7.09
C GLN A 8 2.52 -15.40 7.34
N CYS A 9 2.37 -16.31 6.38
CA CYS A 9 2.81 -17.71 6.54
C CYS A 9 4.22 -18.00 6.02
N GLY A 10 4.94 -16.99 5.51
CA GLY A 10 6.29 -17.16 4.98
C GLY A 10 6.38 -17.83 3.60
N ALA A 11 5.26 -18.24 2.99
CA ALA A 11 5.26 -18.92 1.69
C ALA A 11 5.62 -18.02 0.50
N VAL A 12 5.40 -16.70 0.64
CA VAL A 12 5.86 -15.69 -0.32
C VAL A 12 6.95 -14.88 0.36
N GLN A 13 8.14 -14.89 -0.21
CA GLN A 13 9.28 -14.08 0.24
C GLN A 13 9.90 -13.40 -0.98
N ILE A 14 10.09 -12.09 -0.91
CA ILE A 14 10.64 -11.25 -1.99
C ILE A 14 11.64 -10.29 -1.37
N THR A 15 12.73 -9.99 -2.06
CA THR A 15 13.66 -8.92 -1.63
C THR A 15 13.28 -7.62 -2.32
N ALA A 16 13.14 -6.53 -1.56
CA ALA A 16 12.87 -5.22 -2.14
C ALA A 16 13.99 -4.79 -3.12
N SER A 17 13.64 -4.00 -4.13
CA SER A 17 14.62 -3.48 -5.09
C SER A 17 15.47 -2.34 -4.54
N ARG A 18 15.06 -1.73 -3.42
CA ARG A 18 15.74 -0.59 -2.78
C ARG A 18 15.63 -0.65 -1.25
N PRO A 19 16.54 0.01 -0.51
CA PRO A 19 16.58 -0.08 0.95
C PRO A 19 15.47 0.70 1.65
N GLN A 20 14.99 1.82 1.09
CA GLN A 20 13.88 2.60 1.64
C GLN A 20 12.69 2.66 0.66
N PRO A 21 11.44 2.66 1.14
CA PRO A 21 10.27 2.89 0.28
C PRO A 21 10.28 4.29 -0.33
N LEU A 22 9.52 4.50 -1.42
CA LEU A 22 9.35 5.83 -2.02
C LEU A 22 8.50 6.73 -1.12
N SER A 23 7.43 6.15 -0.57
CA SER A 23 6.51 6.77 0.38
C SER A 23 5.89 5.66 1.24
N VAL A 24 5.39 6.00 2.42
CA VAL A 24 4.64 5.08 3.29
C VAL A 24 3.28 5.70 3.55
N TYR A 25 2.21 4.96 3.26
CA TYR A 25 0.85 5.44 3.42
C TYR A 25 0.06 4.57 4.42
N CYS A 26 -0.63 5.22 5.35
CA CYS A 26 -1.70 4.63 6.12
C CYS A 26 -3.04 5.01 5.46
N CYS A 27 -3.57 4.13 4.62
CA CYS A 27 -4.79 4.40 3.85
C CYS A 27 -6.05 4.03 4.65
N HIS A 28 -7.00 4.95 4.68
CA HIS A 28 -8.26 4.85 5.44
C HIS A 28 -9.49 4.60 4.57
N CYS A 29 -9.33 4.28 3.27
CA CYS A 29 -10.47 3.97 2.41
C CYS A 29 -11.21 2.71 2.89
N THR A 30 -12.48 2.56 2.50
CA THR A 30 -13.33 1.44 2.94
C THR A 30 -12.80 0.06 2.55
N GLU A 31 -12.00 -0.03 1.49
CA GLU A 31 -11.38 -1.29 1.09
C GLU A 31 -10.12 -1.59 1.90
N CYS A 32 -9.29 -0.58 2.20
CA CYS A 32 -8.18 -0.74 3.15
C CYS A 32 -8.65 -1.10 4.55
N GLN A 33 -9.82 -0.61 4.97
CA GLN A 33 -10.43 -1.00 6.24
C GLN A 33 -10.75 -2.50 6.29
N LYS A 34 -11.24 -3.07 5.19
CA LYS A 34 -11.52 -4.52 5.08
C LYS A 34 -10.23 -5.33 4.90
N GLN A 35 -9.29 -4.79 4.16
CA GLN A 35 -8.08 -5.48 3.73
C GLN A 35 -6.93 -4.48 3.57
N SER A 36 -6.15 -4.26 4.64
CA SER A 36 -5.10 -3.23 4.68
C SER A 36 -4.19 -3.31 3.44
N ALA A 37 -3.87 -2.15 2.86
CA ALA A 37 -3.20 -1.96 1.56
C ALA A 37 -4.08 -2.22 0.32
N SER A 38 -5.39 -2.02 0.41
CA SER A 38 -6.34 -1.97 -0.72
C SER A 38 -6.50 -0.54 -1.18
N ALA A 39 -5.39 0.05 -1.65
CA ALA A 39 -5.47 1.37 -2.24
C ALA A 39 -6.52 1.35 -3.36
N PHE A 40 -7.21 2.45 -3.57
CA PHE A 40 -7.79 2.74 -4.86
C PHE A 40 -6.78 3.56 -5.64
N ASP A 41 -6.81 3.44 -6.96
CA ASP A 41 -6.04 4.29 -7.83
C ASP A 41 -7.03 4.83 -8.85
N GLU A 42 -7.43 6.09 -8.68
CA GLU A 42 -8.53 6.69 -9.43
C GLU A 42 -8.23 6.63 -10.94
N GLY A 43 -9.14 6.01 -11.69
CA GLY A 43 -8.97 5.80 -13.14
C GLY A 43 -8.02 4.67 -13.53
N ASN A 44 -7.38 3.99 -12.59
CA ASN A 44 -6.42 2.91 -12.84
C ASN A 44 -6.99 1.55 -12.42
N THR A 45 -6.57 0.49 -13.11
CA THR A 45 -6.86 -0.89 -12.71
C THR A 45 -5.80 -1.36 -11.72
N LEU A 46 -6.21 -2.05 -10.66
CA LEU A 46 -5.29 -2.62 -9.69
C LEU A 46 -5.15 -4.12 -9.87
N GLU A 47 -3.96 -4.55 -10.29
CA GLU A 47 -3.57 -5.94 -10.28
C GLU A 47 -3.07 -6.30 -8.87
N CYS A 48 -3.90 -7.02 -8.11
CA CYS A 48 -3.62 -7.41 -6.73
C CYS A 48 -3.04 -8.82 -6.66
N TYR A 49 -1.94 -9.00 -5.93
CA TYR A 49 -1.26 -10.29 -5.80
C TYR A 49 -1.34 -10.83 -4.38
N PHE A 50 -1.93 -12.03 -4.25
CA PHE A 50 -2.23 -12.68 -2.98
C PHE A 50 -1.41 -13.94 -2.79
N CYS A 51 -0.97 -14.19 -1.56
CA CYS A 51 -0.44 -15.49 -1.18
C CYS A 51 -1.57 -16.52 -1.23
N LYS A 52 -1.39 -17.61 -2.00
CA LYS A 52 -2.38 -18.69 -2.13
C LYS A 52 -2.58 -19.50 -0.84
N THR A 53 -1.67 -19.39 0.12
CA THR A 53 -1.71 -20.15 1.38
C THR A 53 -2.39 -19.38 2.50
N CYS A 54 -1.99 -18.14 2.78
CA CYS A 54 -2.56 -17.34 3.87
C CYS A 54 -3.55 -16.26 3.41
N GLY A 55 -3.73 -16.07 2.11
CA GLY A 55 -4.64 -15.05 1.55
C GLY A 55 -4.16 -13.60 1.71
N VAL A 56 -3.00 -13.35 2.33
CA VAL A 56 -2.43 -12.00 2.45
C VAL A 56 -2.16 -11.43 1.06
N ARG A 57 -2.71 -10.25 0.76
CA ARG A 57 -2.26 -9.44 -0.38
C ARG A 57 -0.86 -8.91 -0.07
N VAL A 58 0.14 -9.35 -0.82
CA VAL A 58 1.54 -8.97 -0.60
C VAL A 58 1.83 -7.62 -1.25
N LEU A 59 1.32 -7.42 -2.47
CA LEU A 59 1.53 -6.21 -3.26
C LEU A 59 0.42 -6.00 -4.28
N HIS A 60 0.37 -4.82 -4.87
CA HIS A 60 -0.41 -4.54 -6.07
C HIS A 60 0.38 -3.70 -7.08
N ARG A 61 0.01 -3.84 -8.35
CA ARG A 61 0.47 -3.01 -9.45
C ARG A 61 -0.70 -2.18 -9.97
N SER A 62 -0.49 -0.88 -10.11
CA SER A 62 -1.41 -0.01 -10.83
C SER A 62 -1.16 -0.09 -12.32
N VAL A 63 -2.23 -0.33 -13.07
CA VAL A 63 -2.29 -0.36 -14.53
C VAL A 63 -3.06 0.86 -15.00
N LEU A 64 -2.40 1.70 -15.79
CA LEU A 64 -2.91 2.93 -16.37
C LEU A 64 -3.95 2.63 -17.47
N PRO A 65 -4.78 3.61 -17.88
CA PRO A 65 -5.78 3.41 -18.94
C PRO A 65 -5.20 2.93 -20.28
N ASP A 66 -3.93 3.21 -20.55
CA ASP A 66 -3.20 2.76 -21.75
C ASP A 66 -2.63 1.33 -21.60
N GLY A 67 -2.92 0.64 -20.48
CA GLY A 67 -2.44 -0.70 -20.18
C GLY A 67 -1.03 -0.76 -19.57
N GLN A 68 -0.33 0.36 -19.44
CA GLN A 68 1.01 0.37 -18.87
C GLN A 68 0.99 0.30 -17.34
N GLY A 69 2.02 -0.30 -16.76
CA GLY A 69 2.20 -0.26 -15.30
C GLY A 69 2.85 1.03 -14.85
N LYS A 70 2.49 1.53 -13.66
CA LYS A 70 3.35 2.51 -12.98
C LYS A 70 4.77 1.92 -12.76
N PRO A 71 5.83 2.73 -12.74
CA PRO A 71 7.21 2.27 -12.61
C PRO A 71 7.57 1.80 -11.18
N TYR A 72 6.58 1.66 -10.30
CA TYR A 72 6.72 1.21 -8.93
C TYR A 72 5.53 0.33 -8.54
N LEU A 73 5.73 -0.46 -7.48
CA LEU A 73 4.73 -1.33 -6.89
C LEU A 73 4.40 -0.84 -5.48
N SER A 74 3.15 -1.03 -5.07
CA SER A 74 2.73 -0.81 -3.69
C SER A 74 2.79 -2.14 -2.94
N VAL A 75 3.57 -2.18 -1.87
CA VAL A 75 3.71 -3.36 -1.02
C VAL A 75 2.88 -3.17 0.24
N LYS A 76 2.22 -4.23 0.72
CA LYS A 76 1.54 -4.19 2.01
C LYS A 76 2.58 -3.95 3.10
N GLY A 77 2.51 -2.81 3.78
CA GLY A 77 3.54 -2.39 4.74
C GLY A 77 3.82 -3.42 5.85
N GLY A 78 2.78 -4.11 6.35
CA GLY A 78 2.95 -5.19 7.34
C GLY A 78 3.72 -6.43 6.85
N CYS A 79 3.96 -6.55 5.54
CA CYS A 79 4.82 -7.61 4.98
C CYS A 79 6.29 -7.18 4.91
N VAL A 80 6.63 -5.91 5.13
CA VAL A 80 7.99 -5.39 4.95
C VAL A 80 8.75 -5.45 6.27
N GLU A 81 9.83 -6.23 6.31
CA GLU A 81 10.69 -6.36 7.48
C GLU A 81 11.35 -5.02 7.83
N GLY A 82 11.22 -4.61 9.11
CA GLY A 82 11.86 -3.40 9.62
C GLY A 82 11.28 -2.08 9.09
N LEU A 83 10.07 -2.09 8.51
CA LEU A 83 9.43 -0.85 8.04
C LEU A 83 9.16 0.11 9.20
N SER A 84 9.70 1.33 9.10
CA SER A 84 9.33 2.43 10.01
C SER A 84 8.02 3.07 9.57
N TRP A 85 7.16 3.36 10.55
CA TRP A 85 5.89 4.05 10.37
C TRP A 85 5.95 5.54 10.76
N GLU A 86 7.11 6.03 11.20
CA GLU A 86 7.28 7.38 11.76
C GLU A 86 6.82 8.50 10.82
N ASN A 87 7.01 8.32 9.52
CA ASN A 87 6.63 9.29 8.48
C ASN A 87 5.51 8.76 7.57
N ALA A 88 4.66 7.87 8.09
CA ALA A 88 3.54 7.35 7.31
C ALA A 88 2.47 8.44 7.12
N GLU A 89 2.15 8.75 5.87
CA GLU A 89 1.12 9.73 5.53
C GLU A 89 -0.26 9.08 5.59
N HIS A 90 -1.19 9.73 6.29
CA HIS A 90 -2.57 9.25 6.40
C HIS A 90 -3.40 9.80 5.23
N ILE A 91 -3.96 8.91 4.42
CA ILE A 91 -4.71 9.25 3.21
C ILE A 91 -6.12 8.67 3.22
N TYR A 92 -7.04 9.24 2.43
CA TYR A 92 -8.46 8.85 2.40
C TYR A 92 -9.17 8.99 3.76
N THR A 93 -8.79 10.00 4.53
CA THR A 93 -9.18 10.13 5.94
C THR A 93 -10.65 10.51 6.16
N ARG A 94 -11.39 10.92 5.13
CA ARG A 94 -12.86 11.09 5.19
C ARG A 94 -13.59 9.84 5.69
N SER A 95 -13.05 8.66 5.40
CA SER A 95 -13.62 7.38 5.81
C SER A 95 -12.99 6.80 7.09
N ALA A 96 -12.06 7.51 7.73
CA ALA A 96 -11.30 6.97 8.85
C ALA A 96 -12.22 6.49 9.98
N ARG A 97 -11.92 5.29 10.51
CA ARG A 97 -12.66 4.67 11.63
C ARG A 97 -12.09 5.04 12.99
N VAL A 98 -10.93 5.69 12.99
CA VAL A 98 -10.19 6.14 14.17
C VAL A 98 -9.75 7.58 13.94
N PRO A 99 -9.48 8.34 15.01
CA PRO A 99 -8.82 9.64 14.88
C PRO A 99 -7.54 9.52 14.07
N VAL A 100 -7.31 10.50 13.20
CA VAL A 100 -6.09 10.62 12.39
C VAL A 100 -5.32 11.89 12.80
N PRO A 101 -3.99 11.93 12.63
CA PRO A 101 -3.20 13.12 12.93
C PRO A 101 -3.71 14.37 12.19
N GLU A 102 -3.51 15.54 12.79
CA GLU A 102 -3.72 16.81 12.10
C GLU A 102 -2.81 16.91 10.86
N GLY A 103 -3.32 17.50 9.78
CA GLY A 103 -2.60 17.57 8.50
C GLY A 103 -2.71 16.30 7.63
N SER A 104 -3.51 15.31 8.03
CA SER A 104 -3.81 14.14 7.19
C SER A 104 -4.62 14.50 5.93
N TYR A 105 -4.48 13.71 4.88
CA TYR A 105 -5.08 13.98 3.57
C TYR A 105 -6.47 13.33 3.42
N GLN A 106 -7.42 14.08 2.85
CA GLN A 106 -8.73 13.54 2.50
C GLN A 106 -8.69 12.61 1.28
N THR A 107 -7.68 12.79 0.42
CA THR A 107 -7.37 11.98 -0.78
C THR A 107 -5.86 11.66 -0.80
N VAL A 108 -5.29 11.31 -1.95
CA VAL A 108 -3.84 11.18 -2.14
C VAL A 108 -3.18 12.58 -2.21
N PRO A 109 -1.98 12.77 -1.62
CA PRO A 109 -1.27 14.05 -1.70
C PRO A 109 -1.08 14.52 -3.14
N GLY A 110 -1.47 15.76 -3.43
CA GLY A 110 -1.36 16.37 -4.76
C GLY A 110 -2.53 16.12 -5.71
N ALA A 111 -3.53 15.31 -5.33
CA ALA A 111 -4.83 15.33 -5.99
C ALA A 111 -5.65 16.53 -5.48
N GLN A 112 -6.41 17.18 -6.37
CA GLN A 112 -7.35 18.24 -5.98
C GLN A 112 -8.52 17.60 -5.21
N ASP A 113 -8.93 18.23 -4.11
CA ASP A 113 -10.08 17.80 -3.28
C ASP A 113 -11.42 17.98 -3.99
#